data_AF-A0A9E4C322-F1
#
_entry.id   AF-A0A9E4C322-F1
#
_cell.length_a   1.000
_cell.length_b   1.000
_cell.length_c   1.000
_cell.angle_alpha   90.00
_cell.angle_beta   90.00
_cell.angle_gamma   90.00
#
_symmetry.space_group_name_H-M   'P 1'
#
loop_
_entity.id
_entity.type
_entity.pdbx_description
1 polymer ?
#
loop_
_entity_poly.entity_id
_entity_poly.type
_entity_poly.pdbx_seq_one_letter_code
_entity_poly.pdbx_strand_id
1 'polypeptide(L)' 'MGQTLRDLLDHSFATCAEQTAIRELKPVEGSRTLSYQSVTYAELKSRRDQLAAGLAAQGLAKG' A
#
# COMPACT_ATOMS: atom_id res chain seq x y z
N MET A 1 22.20 -10.77 -12.78
CA MET A 1 21.76 -9.48 -12.20
C MET A 1 20.92 -9.80 -10.98
N GLY A 2 21.26 -9.26 -9.81
CA GLY A 2 20.57 -9.57 -8.55
C GLY A 2 19.17 -8.96 -8.52
N GLN A 3 18.27 -9.55 -7.73
CA GLN A 3 16.93 -9.01 -7.50
C GLN A 3 17.04 -7.61 -6.89
N THR A 4 16.34 -6.64 -7.46
CA THR A 4 16.26 -5.31 -6.88
C THR A 4 15.29 -5.29 -5.71
N LEU A 5 15.39 -4.28 -4.83
CA LEU A 5 14.44 -4.12 -3.73
C LEU A 5 13.00 -3.96 -4.23
N ARG A 6 12.82 -3.35 -5.41
CA ARG A 6 11.51 -3.27 -6.08
C ARG A 6 10.98 -4.65 -6.43
N ASP A 7 11.81 -5.51 -7.00
CA ASP A 7 11.42 -6.87 -7.40
C ASP A 7 11.03 -7.72 -6.17
N LEU A 8 11.76 -7.57 -5.06
CA LEU A 8 11.44 -8.24 -3.80
C LEU A 8 10.09 -7.78 -3.22
N LEU A 9 9.83 -6.46 -3.26
CA LEU A 9 8.56 -5.90 -2.82
C LEU A 9 7.40 -6.34 -3.72
N ASP A 10 7.57 -6.27 -5.04
CA ASP A 10 6.53 -6.66 -6.00
C ASP A 10 6.22 -8.17 -5.88
N HIS A 11 7.22 -9.01 -5.59
CA HIS A 11 7.00 -10.42 -5.27
C HIS A 11 6.20 -10.60 -3.98
N SER A 12 6.53 -9.88 -2.90
CA SER A 12 5.77 -9.94 -1.65
C SER A 12 4.31 -9.50 -1.83
N PHE A 13 4.06 -8.43 -2.60
CA PHE A 13 2.70 -7.99 -2.92
C PHE A 13 1.92 -9.01 -3.75
N ALA A 14 2.58 -9.75 -4.65
CA ALA A 14 1.94 -10.78 -5.46
C ALA A 14 1.60 -12.03 -4.65
N THR A 15 2.53 -12.50 -3.81
CA THR A 15 2.39 -13.75 -3.05
C THR A 15 1.43 -13.60 -1.87
N CYS A 16 1.36 -12.43 -1.24
CA CYS A 16 0.57 -12.19 -0.03
C CYS A 16 -0.68 -11.32 -0.27
N ALA A 17 -1.18 -11.22 -1.51
CA ALA A 17 -2.17 -10.23 -1.93
C ALA A 17 -3.39 -10.09 -0.99
N GLU A 18 -3.95 -11.22 -0.53
CA GLU A 18 -5.13 -11.24 0.35
C GLU A 18 -4.80 -11.16 1.85
N GLN A 19 -3.51 -11.27 2.21
CA GLN A 19 -3.08 -11.18 3.61
C GLN A 19 -3.14 -9.73 4.09
N THR A 20 -3.43 -9.54 5.37
CA THR A 20 -3.38 -8.21 6.00
C THR A 20 -1.92 -7.72 6.06
N ALA A 21 -1.64 -6.60 5.39
CA ALA A 21 -0.34 -5.96 5.40
C ALA A 21 -0.18 -5.02 6.60
N ILE A 22 -1.20 -4.18 6.84
CA ILE A 22 -1.21 -3.21 7.94
C ILE A 22 -2.61 -3.12 8.54
N ARG A 23 -2.69 -2.55 9.76
CA ARG A 23 -3.96 -2.21 10.39
C ARG A 23 -3.98 -0.71 10.65
N GLU A 24 -4.98 -0.03 10.13
CA GLU A 24 -5.18 1.40 10.29
C GLU A 24 -6.20 1.64 11.40
N LEU A 25 -5.87 2.52 12.35
CA LEU A 25 -6.82 2.96 13.36
C LEU A 25 -7.73 4.03 12.74
N LYS A 26 -9.00 3.69 12.50
CA LYS A 26 -9.99 4.58 11.88
C LYS A 26 -11.19 4.82 12.79
N PRO A 27 -11.78 6.02 12.75
CA PRO A 27 -13.06 6.26 13.42
C PRO A 27 -14.15 5.41 12.80
N VAL A 28 -15.01 4.85 13.65
CA VAL A 28 -16.22 4.16 13.21
C VAL A 28 -17.26 5.22 12.85
N GLU A 29 -17.84 5.16 11.65
CA GLU A 29 -18.85 6.13 11.22
C GLU A 29 -20.01 6.19 12.21
N GLY A 30 -20.40 7.41 12.61
CA GLY A 30 -21.45 7.64 13.59
C GLY A 30 -21.06 7.37 15.05
N SER A 31 -19.80 7.07 15.35
CA SER A 31 -19.32 6.85 16.72
C SER A 31 -18.04 7.62 17.04
N ARG A 32 -17.82 7.90 18.33
CA ARG A 32 -16.58 8.50 18.85
C ARG A 32 -15.48 7.45 19.10
N THR A 33 -15.71 6.23 18.64
CA THR A 33 -14.82 5.07 18.84
C THR A 33 -13.88 4.88 17.65
N LEU A 34 -12.68 4.39 17.95
CA LEU A 34 -11.67 4.05 16.95
C LEU A 34 -11.61 2.53 16.81
N SER A 35 -11.51 2.03 15.59
CA SER A 35 -11.39 0.60 15.28
C SER A 35 -10.21 0.35 14.34
N TYR A 36 -9.54 -0.78 14.53
CA TYR A 36 -8.48 -1.22 13.63
C TYR A 36 -9.09 -1.87 12.39
N GLN A 37 -8.95 -1.22 11.25
CA GLN A 37 -9.32 -1.77 9.95
C GLN A 37 -8.09 -2.40 9.30
N SER A 38 -8.22 -3.65 8.87
CA SER A 38 -7.18 -4.34 8.09
C SER A 38 -7.07 -3.75 6.70
N VAL A 39 -5.84 -3.50 6.26
CA VAL A 39 -5.50 -3.20 4.86
C VAL A 39 -4.66 -4.34 4.33
N THR A 40 -5.11 -4.93 3.24
CA THR A 40 -4.45 -6.05 2.57
C THR A 40 -3.23 -5.60 1.76
N TYR A 41 -2.35 -6.54 1.41
CA TYR A 41 -1.23 -6.26 0.49
C TYR A 41 -1.72 -5.73 -0.86
N ALA A 42 -2.84 -6.26 -1.39
CA ALA A 42 -3.43 -5.77 -2.63
C ALA A 42 -3.85 -4.30 -2.55
N GLU A 43 -4.56 -3.92 -1.48
CA GLU A 43 -4.98 -2.54 -1.25
C GLU A 43 -3.78 -1.61 -1.05
N LEU A 44 -2.78 -2.04 -0.28
CA LEU A 44 -1.57 -1.27 -0.04
C LEU A 44 -0.78 -1.04 -1.34
N LYS A 45 -0.68 -2.05 -2.21
CA LYS A 45 -0.10 -1.93 -3.54
C LYS A 45 -0.86 -0.92 -4.40
N SER A 46 -2.19 -1.01 -4.44
CA SER A 46 -3.01 -0.07 -5.20
C SER A 46 -2.79 1.38 -4.74
N ARG A 47 -2.73 1.62 -3.42
CA ARG A 47 -2.46 2.96 -2.86
C ARG A 47 -1.05 3.46 -3.24
N ARG A 48 -0.04 2.58 -3.19
CA ARG A 48 1.33 2.89 -3.63
C ARG A 48 1.36 3.29 -5.11
N ASP A 49 0.70 2.52 -5.96
CA ASP A 49 0.71 2.74 -7.41
C ASP A 49 -0.04 4.04 -7.77
N GLN A 50 -1.15 4.35 -7.09
CA GLN A 50 -1.86 5.62 -7.19
C GLN A 50 -0.98 6.81 -6.77
N LEU A 51 -0.26 6.68 -5.64
CA LEU A 51 0.65 7.71 -5.18
C LEU A 51 1.78 7.94 -6.17
N ALA A 52 2.42 6.86 -6.66
CA ALA A 52 3.49 6.95 -7.65
C ALA A 52 3.02 7.63 -8.95
N ALA A 53 1.82 7.29 -9.42
CA ALA A 53 1.21 7.95 -10.58
C ALA A 53 0.94 9.44 -10.33
N GLY A 54 0.45 9.80 -9.14
CA GLY A 54 0.24 11.19 -8.74
C GLY A 54 1.54 12.01 -8.67
N LEU A 55 2.59 11.45 -8.09
CA LEU A 55 3.91 12.08 -8.04
C LEU A 55 4.51 12.25 -9.44
N ALA A 56 4.39 11.23 -10.30
CA ALA A 56 4.82 11.32 -11.69
C ALA A 56 4.05 12.43 -12.46
N ALA A 57 2.73 12.56 -12.21
CA ALA A 57 1.92 13.63 -12.79
C ALA A 57 2.33 15.03 -12.30
N GLN A 58 2.92 15.14 -11.11
CA GLN A 58 3.53 16.37 -10.59
C GLN A 58 4.96 16.62 -11.11
N GLY A 59 5.46 15.76 -12.01
CA GLY A 59 6.80 15.90 -12.59
C GLY A 59 7.93 15.37 -11.72
N LEU A 60 7.63 14.65 -10.63
CA LEU A 60 8.64 13.98 -9.81
C LEU A 60 9.09 12.71 -10.53
N ALA A 61 10.40 12.61 -10.77
CA ALA A 61 11.04 11.46 -11.39
C ALA A 61 12.01 10.78 -10.42
N LYS A 62 12.38 9.53 -10.76
CA LYS A 62 13.41 8.80 -10.03
C LYS A 62 14.74 9.57 -10.10
N GLY A 63 15.32 9.84 -8.93
CA GLY A 63 16.68 10.39 -8.79
C GLY A 63 17.76 9.33 -8.96
#